data_AF-A0A317K5X4-F1
#
_entry.id   AF-A0A317K5X4-F1
#
_cell.length_a   1.000
_cell.length_b   1.000
_cell.length_c   1.000
_cell.angle_alpha   90.00
_cell.angle_beta   90.00
_cell.angle_gamma   90.00
#
_symmetry.space_group_name_H-M   'P 1'
#
loop_
_entity.id
_entity.type
_entity.pdbx_description
1 polymer ?
#
loop_
_entity_poly.entity_id
_entity_poly.type
_entity_poly.pdbx_seq_one_letter_code
_entity_poly.pdbx_strand_id
1 'polypeptide(L)'
;KAINDALADELIVGANPAALVKVPADRPLPIVWEDERVQRWKFTGEVPGPVMVWTDAQVVQFLDYAAEHAPDLHPMWHYMAYRGPRRGEACGLRDSEVRLHRRETTINNQIATHGYTAVQKPPKSRAGNRDVALDADTTKVLTAYKARRAAWQLAAGDAWPDSGLFFVRPDGQPWHPNAVTQRFRKLIRKAGLPPIRLHDLRHSAATIALDAGVDIKVVSEQLGHTTTTLTRDTYQSVTKELHRNAADAVAEKIKQKRRGPRLAG
;
A
#
# COMPACT_ATOMS: atom_id res chain seq x y z
N LYS A 1 -3.30 33.56 -10.48
CA LYS A 1 -2.39 34.68 -10.81
C LYS A 1 -2.53 35.79 -9.78
N ALA A 2 -3.72 36.38 -9.61
CA ALA A 2 -4.01 37.41 -8.60
C ALA A 2 -3.59 37.10 -7.13
N ILE A 3 -3.70 35.85 -6.66
CA ILE A 3 -3.32 35.48 -5.28
C ILE A 3 -1.80 35.44 -5.06
N ASN A 4 -1.03 35.05 -6.08
CA ASN A 4 0.43 35.00 -5.97
C ASN A 4 1.03 36.41 -6.08
N ASP A 5 0.41 37.29 -6.85
CA ASP A 5 0.82 38.68 -6.97
C ASP A 5 0.54 39.43 -5.64
N ALA A 6 -0.55 39.10 -4.93
CA ALA A 6 -0.86 39.68 -3.62
C ALA A 6 0.07 39.22 -2.46
N LEU A 7 0.82 38.12 -2.62
CA LEU A 7 1.80 37.64 -1.64
C LEU A 7 3.14 38.39 -1.73
N ALA A 8 3.43 39.03 -2.86
CA ALA A 8 4.67 39.78 -3.07
C ALA A 8 4.65 41.17 -2.40
N ASP A 9 3.46 41.75 -2.20
CA ASP A 9 3.29 43.12 -1.72
C ASP A 9 3.01 43.23 -0.20
N GLU A 10 3.23 42.17 0.59
CA GLU A 10 3.01 42.12 2.06
C GLU A 10 1.63 42.64 2.55
N LEU A 11 0.63 42.74 1.67
CA LEU A 11 -0.67 43.35 1.94
C LEU A 11 -1.70 42.42 2.61
N ILE A 12 -1.33 41.21 3.05
CA ILE A 12 -2.22 40.30 3.79
C ILE A 12 -1.61 39.89 5.12
N VAL A 13 -2.10 40.57 6.15
CA VAL A 13 -1.92 40.35 7.59
C VAL A 13 -2.14 38.87 7.97
N GLY A 14 -1.07 38.22 8.45
CA GLY A 14 -1.02 37.30 9.60
C GLY A 14 -1.91 36.04 9.69
N ALA A 15 -2.86 35.80 8.79
CA ALA A 15 -3.80 34.70 8.93
C ALA A 15 -4.07 34.04 7.57
N ASN A 16 -3.69 32.77 7.45
CA ASN A 16 -4.07 31.92 6.33
C ASN A 16 -5.61 31.73 6.33
N PRO A 17 -6.37 32.31 5.39
CA PRO A 17 -7.83 32.21 5.38
C PRO A 17 -8.30 30.76 5.18
N ALA A 18 -7.47 29.91 4.57
CA ALA A 18 -7.75 28.48 4.41
C ALA A 18 -7.71 27.71 5.74
N ALA A 19 -7.06 28.24 6.78
CA ALA A 19 -7.09 27.65 8.12
C ALA A 19 -8.46 27.79 8.81
N LEU A 20 -9.29 28.73 8.35
CA LEU A 20 -10.65 28.98 8.87
C LEU A 20 -11.70 28.14 8.15
N VAL A 21 -11.35 27.51 7.03
CA VAL A 21 -12.26 26.64 6.28
C VAL A 21 -12.18 25.22 6.85
N LYS A 22 -13.14 24.87 7.73
CA LYS A 22 -13.42 23.46 8.04
C LYS A 22 -14.18 22.86 6.87
N VAL A 23 -13.46 22.35 5.86
CA VAL A 23 -14.08 21.44 4.89
C VAL A 23 -14.48 20.18 5.66
N PRO A 24 -15.76 19.76 5.66
CA PRO A 24 -16.12 18.43 6.15
C PRO A 24 -15.31 17.45 5.32
N ALA A 25 -14.32 16.80 5.93
CA ALA A 25 -13.56 15.78 5.26
C ALA A 25 -14.43 14.52 5.22
N ASP A 26 -15.40 14.48 4.31
CA ASP A 26 -16.06 13.24 3.96
C ASP A 26 -15.03 12.37 3.23
N ARG A 27 -14.31 11.56 4.00
CA ARG A 27 -13.25 10.71 3.48
C ARG A 27 -13.92 9.46 2.95
N PRO A 28 -13.78 9.16 1.65
CA PRO A 28 -14.46 8.02 1.08
C PRO A 28 -13.98 6.72 1.74
N LEU A 29 -14.93 5.92 2.19
CA LEU A 29 -14.67 4.60 2.75
C LEU A 29 -14.22 3.64 1.64
N PRO A 30 -13.19 2.82 1.87
CA PRO A 30 -12.83 1.72 0.99
C PRO A 30 -13.97 0.71 0.83
N ILE A 31 -14.17 0.27 -0.41
CA ILE A 31 -15.17 -0.74 -0.77
C ILE A 31 -14.44 -1.94 -1.38
N VAL A 32 -14.73 -3.14 -0.87
CA VAL A 32 -14.13 -4.38 -1.36
C VAL A 32 -14.80 -4.83 -2.67
N TRP A 33 -13.99 -5.27 -3.64
CA TRP A 33 -14.41 -5.90 -4.89
C TRP A 33 -14.92 -7.33 -4.68
N GLU A 34 -16.02 -7.47 -3.94
CA GLU A 34 -16.77 -8.73 -3.80
C GLU A 34 -17.33 -9.20 -5.14
N ASP A 35 -17.61 -10.51 -5.26
CA ASP A 35 -18.10 -11.14 -6.49
C ASP A 35 -19.30 -10.41 -7.11
N GLU A 36 -20.30 -10.06 -6.30
CA GLU A 36 -21.48 -9.32 -6.76
C GLU A 36 -21.11 -7.97 -7.40
N ARG A 37 -20.16 -7.24 -6.80
CA ARG A 37 -19.68 -5.96 -7.33
C ARG A 37 -18.86 -6.15 -8.58
N VAL A 38 -18.04 -7.20 -8.64
CA VAL A 38 -17.27 -7.54 -9.85
C VAL A 38 -18.21 -7.87 -11.00
N GLN A 39 -19.26 -8.65 -10.78
CA GLN A 39 -20.25 -8.95 -11.82
C GLN A 39 -21.00 -7.70 -12.26
N ARG A 40 -21.45 -6.86 -11.33
CA ARG A 40 -22.09 -5.58 -11.65
C ARG A 40 -21.17 -4.68 -12.47
N TRP A 41 -19.90 -4.54 -12.08
CA TRP A 41 -18.91 -3.76 -12.83
C TRP A 41 -18.66 -4.33 -14.23
N LYS A 42 -18.57 -5.66 -14.39
CA LYS A 42 -18.44 -6.28 -15.71
C LYS A 42 -19.63 -5.96 -16.62
N PHE A 43 -20.83 -5.83 -16.05
CA PHE A 43 -22.03 -5.50 -16.79
C PHE A 43 -22.19 -3.99 -17.08
N THR A 44 -21.95 -3.12 -16.10
CA THR A 44 -22.23 -1.68 -16.21
C THR A 44 -21.00 -0.82 -16.53
N GLY A 45 -19.79 -1.33 -16.28
CA GLY A 45 -18.55 -0.56 -16.30
C GLY A 45 -18.39 0.41 -15.11
N GLU A 46 -19.38 0.51 -14.22
CA GLU A 46 -19.38 1.46 -13.10
C GLU A 46 -18.50 0.96 -11.95
N VAL A 47 -17.65 1.87 -11.44
CA VAL A 47 -16.83 1.60 -10.25
C VAL A 47 -17.62 2.07 -9.00
N PRO A 48 -17.85 1.20 -8.00
CA PRO A 48 -18.73 1.50 -6.85
C PRO A 48 -18.32 2.70 -5.99
N GLY A 49 -17.03 3.03 -5.96
CA GLY A 49 -16.52 4.12 -5.15
C GLY A 49 -15.13 4.57 -5.56
N PRO A 50 -14.67 5.70 -5.01
CA PRO A 50 -13.36 6.26 -5.37
C PRO A 50 -12.18 5.53 -4.72
N VAL A 51 -12.44 4.68 -3.71
CA VAL A 51 -11.44 3.82 -3.04
C VAL A 51 -11.94 2.39 -3.11
N MET A 52 -11.29 1.58 -3.95
CA MET A 52 -11.67 0.18 -4.14
C MET A 52 -10.56 -0.74 -3.67
N VAL A 53 -10.92 -1.80 -2.96
CA VAL A 53 -10.00 -2.76 -2.34
C VAL A 53 -10.15 -4.11 -3.01
N TRP A 54 -9.02 -4.74 -3.31
CA TRP A 54 -9.02 -6.12 -3.78
C TRP A 54 -9.14 -7.10 -2.61
N THR A 55 -9.79 -8.23 -2.88
CA THR A 55 -9.69 -9.41 -2.03
C THR A 55 -8.29 -10.02 -2.11
N ASP A 56 -7.96 -10.89 -1.16
CA ASP A 56 -6.74 -11.70 -1.20
C ASP A 56 -6.61 -12.50 -2.51
N ALA A 57 -7.68 -13.15 -2.97
CA ALA A 57 -7.71 -13.88 -4.24
C ALA A 57 -7.39 -13.00 -5.45
N GLN A 58 -7.91 -11.77 -5.49
CA GLN A 58 -7.62 -10.80 -6.55
C GLN A 58 -6.18 -10.28 -6.48
N VAL A 59 -5.63 -10.10 -5.27
CA VAL A 59 -4.22 -9.78 -5.08
C VAL A 59 -3.34 -10.90 -5.63
N VAL A 60 -3.63 -12.16 -5.30
CA VAL A 60 -2.89 -13.33 -5.81
C VAL A 60 -2.97 -13.39 -7.33
N GLN A 61 -4.17 -13.29 -7.91
CA GLN A 61 -4.35 -13.28 -9.36
C GLN A 61 -3.54 -12.17 -10.04
N PHE A 62 -3.47 -10.98 -9.45
CA PHE A 62 -2.66 -9.88 -9.98
C PHE A 62 -1.16 -10.20 -9.92
N LEU A 63 -0.68 -10.70 -8.78
CA LEU A 63 0.74 -10.96 -8.57
C LEU A 63 1.23 -12.10 -9.46
N ASP A 64 0.46 -13.18 -9.61
CA ASP A 64 0.78 -14.28 -10.54
C ASP A 64 0.88 -13.76 -11.98
N TYR A 65 -0.11 -12.98 -12.43
CA TYR A 65 -0.08 -12.38 -13.77
C TYR A 65 1.11 -11.43 -13.95
N ALA A 66 1.42 -10.61 -12.94
CA ALA A 66 2.54 -9.69 -12.97
C ALA A 66 3.90 -10.39 -12.97
N ALA A 67 4.04 -11.52 -12.28
CA ALA A 67 5.27 -12.31 -12.26
C ALA A 67 5.66 -12.76 -13.66
N GLU A 68 4.68 -13.15 -14.48
CA GLU A 68 4.88 -13.57 -15.87
C GLU A 68 5.06 -12.38 -16.82
N HIS A 69 4.22 -11.34 -16.72
CA HIS A 69 4.12 -10.29 -17.74
C HIS A 69 4.92 -9.01 -17.43
N ALA A 70 5.41 -8.85 -16.20
CA ALA A 70 6.20 -7.70 -15.76
C ALA A 70 7.19 -8.09 -14.64
N PRO A 71 8.10 -9.05 -14.88
CA PRO A 71 8.98 -9.60 -13.85
C PRO A 71 9.91 -8.56 -13.20
N ASP A 72 10.15 -7.43 -13.86
CA ASP A 72 10.96 -6.31 -13.37
C ASP A 72 10.22 -5.39 -12.37
N LEU A 73 8.88 -5.31 -12.44
CA LEU A 73 8.05 -4.55 -11.51
C LEU A 73 7.30 -5.41 -10.50
N HIS A 74 7.08 -6.70 -10.81
CA HIS A 74 6.41 -7.65 -9.93
C HIS A 74 6.93 -7.59 -8.47
N PRO A 75 8.25 -7.60 -8.19
CA PRO A 75 8.75 -7.57 -6.81
C PRO A 75 8.36 -6.30 -6.05
N MET A 76 8.27 -5.15 -6.73
CA MET A 76 7.81 -3.90 -6.13
C MET A 76 6.33 -3.98 -5.80
N TRP A 77 5.49 -4.49 -6.71
CA TRP A 77 4.05 -4.61 -6.44
C TRP A 77 3.74 -5.68 -5.40
N HIS A 78 4.49 -6.78 -5.35
CA HIS A 78 4.44 -7.77 -4.28
C HIS A 78 4.68 -7.11 -2.92
N TYR A 79 5.79 -6.37 -2.80
CA TYR A 79 6.09 -5.62 -1.59
C TYR A 79 5.01 -4.59 -1.23
N MET A 80 4.44 -3.91 -2.23
CA MET A 80 3.33 -2.97 -2.03
C MET A 80 2.05 -3.65 -1.53
N ALA A 81 1.70 -4.81 -2.09
CA ALA A 81 0.49 -5.56 -1.76
C ALA A 81 0.56 -6.22 -0.38
N TYR A 82 1.74 -6.67 0.04
CA TYR A 82 1.93 -7.32 1.35
C TYR A 82 2.19 -6.32 2.47
N ARG A 83 3.00 -5.29 2.21
CA ARG A 83 3.50 -4.38 3.26
C ARG A 83 2.87 -2.99 3.25
N GLY A 84 2.17 -2.63 2.17
CA GLY A 84 1.47 -1.36 2.03
C GLY A 84 2.33 -0.07 2.03
N PRO A 85 3.62 -0.01 1.59
CA PRO A 85 4.30 1.26 1.40
C PRO A 85 3.55 2.17 0.41
N ARG A 86 3.69 3.49 0.58
CA ARG A 86 3.22 4.45 -0.43
C ARG A 86 4.04 4.26 -1.71
N ARG A 87 3.46 4.57 -2.87
CA ARG A 87 4.14 4.50 -4.18
C ARG A 87 5.54 5.14 -4.17
N GLY A 88 5.65 6.36 -3.61
CA GLY A 88 6.93 7.06 -3.52
C GLY A 88 7.93 6.38 -2.58
N GLU A 89 7.45 5.80 -1.47
CA GLU A 89 8.28 5.01 -0.54
C GLU A 89 8.81 3.73 -1.21
N ALA A 90 7.97 3.03 -1.97
CA ALA A 90 8.39 1.86 -2.73
C ALA A 90 9.42 2.23 -3.81
N CYS A 91 9.17 3.28 -4.60
CA CYS A 91 10.13 3.75 -5.61
C CYS A 91 11.43 4.29 -4.98
N GLY A 92 11.35 4.80 -3.75
CA GLY A 92 12.48 5.37 -3.01
C GLY A 92 13.13 4.42 -2.01
N LEU A 93 12.77 3.14 -1.98
CA LEU A 93 13.38 2.20 -1.04
C LEU A 93 14.87 2.11 -1.34
N ARG A 94 15.72 2.42 -0.36
CA ARG A 94 17.18 2.39 -0.51
C ARG A 94 17.69 0.96 -0.43
N ASP A 95 18.71 0.62 -1.21
CA ASP A 95 19.30 -0.72 -1.18
C ASP A 95 19.90 -1.05 0.20
N SER A 96 20.54 -0.07 0.83
CA SER A 96 21.11 -0.16 2.18
C SER A 96 20.10 -0.48 3.28
N GLU A 97 18.82 -0.21 3.03
CA GLU A 97 17.74 -0.40 4.00
C GLU A 97 17.02 -1.73 3.84
N VAL A 98 17.46 -2.61 2.93
CA VAL A 98 16.84 -3.92 2.70
C VAL A 98 17.72 -5.03 3.27
N ARG A 99 17.33 -5.55 4.44
CA ARG A 99 18.06 -6.56 5.21
C ARG A 99 17.35 -7.91 5.11
N LEU A 100 17.44 -8.56 3.95
CA LEU A 100 16.72 -9.81 3.65
C LEU A 100 17.07 -10.96 4.61
N HIS A 101 18.30 -11.03 5.11
CA HIS A 101 18.72 -12.03 6.11
C HIS A 101 18.02 -11.84 7.46
N ARG A 102 17.64 -10.61 7.79
CA ARG A 102 16.85 -10.26 8.97
C ARG A 102 15.35 -10.19 8.68
N ARG A 103 14.95 -10.43 7.42
CA ARG A 103 13.57 -10.28 6.93
C ARG A 103 12.98 -8.93 7.31
N GLU A 104 13.69 -7.85 6.97
CA GLU A 104 13.29 -6.50 7.36
C GLU A 104 13.68 -5.48 6.29
N THR A 105 12.88 -4.42 6.19
CA THR A 105 13.22 -3.20 5.46
C THR A 105 12.98 -1.97 6.32
N THR A 106 13.73 -0.90 6.08
CA THR A 106 13.42 0.42 6.66
C THR A 106 12.93 1.36 5.56
N ILE A 107 11.75 1.95 5.76
CA ILE A 107 11.24 3.01 4.91
C ILE A 107 11.67 4.33 5.53
N ASN A 108 12.72 4.96 4.99
CA ASN A 108 13.23 6.27 5.43
C ASN A 108 13.44 7.26 4.27
N ASN A 109 12.96 6.90 3.07
CA ASN A 109 13.14 7.67 1.84
C ASN A 109 11.94 7.50 0.91
N GLN A 110 11.71 8.49 0.04
CA GLN A 110 10.68 8.43 -1.00
C GLN A 110 11.12 9.19 -2.26
N ILE A 111 10.59 8.76 -3.40
CA ILE A 111 10.62 9.55 -4.65
C ILE A 111 9.30 10.29 -4.77
N ALA A 112 9.37 11.63 -4.78
CA ALA A 112 8.24 12.52 -5.01
C ALA A 112 8.33 13.14 -6.41
N THR A 113 7.19 13.31 -7.07
CA THR A 113 7.11 14.01 -8.36
C THR A 113 6.70 15.47 -8.14
N HIS A 114 7.51 16.43 -8.58
CA HIS A 114 7.11 17.84 -8.71
C HIS A 114 6.99 18.14 -10.20
N GLY A 115 5.75 18.20 -10.72
CA GLY A 115 5.51 18.12 -12.16
C GLY A 115 5.95 16.77 -12.73
N TYR A 116 6.80 16.78 -13.77
CA TYR A 116 7.39 15.56 -14.38
C TYR A 116 8.74 15.16 -13.78
N THR A 117 9.32 15.96 -12.88
CA THR A 117 10.64 15.69 -12.30
C THR A 117 10.51 14.84 -11.05
N ALA A 118 11.18 13.68 -11.03
CA ALA A 118 11.32 12.83 -9.86
C ALA A 118 12.43 13.38 -8.94
N VAL A 119 12.10 13.63 -7.68
CA VAL A 119 13.02 14.16 -6.67
C VAL A 119 13.00 13.24 -5.45
N GLN A 120 14.17 12.87 -4.96
CA GLN A 120 14.33 12.10 -3.74
C GLN A 120 14.14 12.99 -2.51
N LYS A 121 13.28 12.58 -1.58
CA LYS A 121 13.00 13.31 -0.34
C LYS A 121 12.88 12.33 0.83
N PRO A 122 13.22 12.73 2.07
CA PRO A 122 12.81 11.96 3.24
C PRO A 122 11.27 11.90 3.34
N PRO A 123 10.70 10.94 4.10
CA PRO A 123 9.27 10.88 4.38
C PRO A 123 8.77 12.19 4.98
N LYS A 124 7.53 12.56 4.64
CA LYS A 124 6.94 13.86 5.05
C LYS A 124 6.71 13.99 6.57
N SER A 125 6.83 12.90 7.34
CA SER A 125 6.62 12.90 8.79
C SER A 125 7.52 11.88 9.48
N ARG A 126 7.75 12.05 10.79
CA ARG A 126 8.49 11.10 11.64
C ARG A 126 7.89 9.69 11.59
N ALA A 127 6.55 9.58 11.54
CA ALA A 127 5.84 8.30 11.40
C ALA A 127 6.03 7.64 10.02
N GLY A 128 6.49 8.40 9.02
CA GLY A 128 6.88 7.86 7.72
C GLY A 128 8.19 7.08 7.76
N ASN A 129 9.07 7.39 8.73
CA ASN A 129 10.28 6.61 8.99
C ASN A 129 9.96 5.40 9.88
N ARG A 130 10.07 4.19 9.34
CA ARG A 130 9.64 2.97 10.04
C ARG A 130 10.33 1.72 9.53
N ASP A 131 10.46 0.75 10.42
CA ASP A 131 10.83 -0.61 10.08
C ASP A 131 9.59 -1.42 9.66
N VAL A 132 9.79 -2.27 8.67
CA VAL A 132 8.76 -3.11 8.07
C VAL A 132 9.34 -4.52 7.98
N ALA A 133 8.83 -5.39 8.84
CA ALA A 133 9.12 -6.82 8.79
C ALA A 133 8.69 -7.43 7.44
N LEU A 134 9.36 -8.50 7.01
CA LEU A 134 9.03 -9.25 5.81
C LEU A 134 8.64 -10.67 6.19
N ASP A 135 7.59 -11.19 5.57
CA ASP A 135 7.29 -12.61 5.62
C ASP A 135 8.27 -13.42 4.75
N ALA A 136 8.22 -14.75 4.87
CA ALA A 136 9.12 -15.64 4.15
C ALA A 136 8.97 -15.54 2.62
N ASP A 137 7.75 -15.35 2.14
CA ASP A 137 7.46 -15.32 0.70
C ASP A 137 7.89 -13.98 0.08
N THR A 138 7.57 -12.86 0.72
CA THR A 138 8.11 -11.55 0.30
C THR A 138 9.64 -11.57 0.33
N THR A 139 10.26 -12.15 1.36
CA THR A 139 11.73 -12.27 1.42
C THR A 139 12.28 -13.08 0.24
N LYS A 140 11.63 -14.19 -0.12
CA LYS A 140 12.00 -15.03 -1.27
C LYS A 140 11.90 -14.25 -2.57
N VAL A 141 10.79 -13.54 -2.81
CA VAL A 141 10.58 -12.72 -4.00
C VAL A 141 11.64 -11.62 -4.13
N LEU A 142 11.92 -10.89 -3.04
CA LEU A 142 12.93 -9.83 -3.05
C LEU A 142 14.36 -10.38 -3.19
N THR A 143 14.64 -11.58 -2.68
CA THR A 143 15.93 -12.26 -2.88
C THR A 143 16.14 -12.63 -4.35
N ALA A 144 15.12 -13.23 -4.99
CA ALA A 144 15.16 -13.57 -6.41
C ALA A 144 15.31 -12.32 -7.29
N TYR A 145 14.63 -11.22 -6.92
CA TYR A 145 14.81 -9.93 -7.58
C TYR A 145 16.22 -9.39 -7.44
N LYS A 146 16.82 -9.42 -6.24
CA LYS A 146 18.19 -8.96 -6.01
C LYS A 146 19.20 -9.73 -6.87
N ALA A 147 19.02 -11.04 -7.02
CA ALA A 147 19.84 -11.86 -7.93
C ALA A 147 19.66 -11.46 -9.40
N ARG A 148 18.42 -11.23 -9.85
CA ARG A 148 18.13 -10.77 -11.22
C ARG A 148 18.75 -9.39 -11.49
N ARG A 149 18.65 -8.46 -10.55
CA ARG A 149 19.25 -7.13 -10.64
C ARG A 149 20.77 -7.21 -10.71
N ALA A 150 21.41 -8.09 -9.95
CA ALA A 150 22.84 -8.31 -10.02
C ALA A 150 23.29 -8.80 -11.42
N ALA A 151 22.48 -9.64 -12.08
CA ALA A 151 22.74 -10.03 -13.47
C ALA A 151 22.63 -8.85 -14.45
N TRP A 152 21.65 -7.95 -14.27
CA TRP A 152 21.55 -6.72 -15.06
C TRP A 152 22.74 -5.79 -14.85
N GLN A 153 23.16 -5.62 -13.59
CA GLN A 153 24.32 -4.82 -13.23
C GLN A 153 25.61 -5.37 -13.85
N LEU A 154 25.81 -6.69 -13.78
CA LEU A 154 26.95 -7.34 -14.41
C LEU A 154 26.96 -7.14 -15.93
N ALA A 155 25.80 -7.23 -16.57
CA ALA A 155 25.68 -7.01 -18.02
C ALA A 155 25.94 -5.55 -18.43
N ALA A 156 25.60 -4.58 -17.58
CA ALA A 156 25.83 -3.16 -17.83
C ALA A 156 27.27 -2.70 -17.52
N GLY A 157 27.98 -3.39 -16.62
CA GLY A 157 29.34 -3.04 -16.21
C GLY A 157 29.42 -1.60 -15.67
N ASP A 158 30.42 -0.85 -16.13
CA ASP A 158 30.67 0.53 -15.71
C ASP A 158 29.55 1.52 -16.09
N ALA A 159 28.65 1.14 -17.01
CA ALA A 159 27.49 1.96 -17.38
C ALA A 159 26.35 1.88 -16.36
N TRP A 160 26.43 1.00 -15.35
CA TRP A 160 25.40 0.88 -14.33
C TRP A 160 25.35 2.11 -13.42
N PRO A 161 24.20 2.80 -13.31
CA PRO A 161 24.10 3.99 -12.49
C PRO A 161 24.11 3.66 -10.99
N ASP A 162 24.85 4.45 -10.20
CA ASP A 162 24.75 4.41 -8.74
C ASP A 162 23.53 5.20 -8.26
N SER A 163 22.36 4.57 -8.31
CA SER A 163 21.12 5.19 -7.81
C SER A 163 20.94 5.02 -6.29
N GLY A 164 21.62 4.06 -5.67
CA GLY A 164 21.39 3.66 -4.27
C GLY A 164 19.99 3.10 -3.97
N LEU A 165 19.16 2.83 -4.99
CA LEU A 165 17.79 2.36 -4.83
C LEU A 165 17.68 0.84 -4.98
N PHE A 166 16.78 0.25 -4.19
CA PHE A 166 16.53 -1.19 -4.22
C PHE A 166 15.80 -1.58 -5.52
N PHE A 167 14.66 -0.95 -5.78
CA PHE A 167 13.87 -1.21 -6.99
C PHE A 167 14.26 -0.28 -8.13
N VAL A 168 14.91 -0.84 -9.13
CA VAL A 168 15.36 -0.16 -10.35
C VAL A 168 14.86 -0.88 -11.59
N ARG A 169 14.90 -0.16 -12.71
CA ARG A 169 14.66 -0.70 -14.06
C ARG A 169 15.78 -1.66 -14.48
N PRO A 170 15.60 -2.45 -15.56
CA PRO A 170 16.66 -3.32 -16.08
C PRO A 170 17.94 -2.58 -16.50
N ASP A 171 17.86 -1.28 -16.80
CA ASP A 171 19.00 -0.41 -17.09
C ASP A 171 19.60 0.27 -15.84
N GLY A 172 19.17 -0.14 -14.64
CA GLY A 172 19.62 0.40 -13.35
C GLY A 172 19.02 1.75 -12.98
N GLN A 173 18.30 2.40 -13.91
CA GLN A 173 17.70 3.71 -13.66
C GLN A 173 16.56 3.63 -12.65
N PRO A 174 16.34 4.69 -11.84
CA PRO A 174 15.19 4.77 -10.94
C PRO A 174 13.85 4.63 -11.68
N TRP A 175 12.89 3.97 -11.04
CA TRP A 175 11.52 3.97 -11.53
C TRP A 175 10.87 5.34 -11.32
N HIS A 176 10.35 5.93 -12.39
CA HIS A 176 9.47 7.09 -12.26
C HIS A 176 8.11 6.65 -11.67
N PRO A 177 7.60 7.29 -10.59
CA PRO A 177 6.36 6.84 -9.93
C PRO A 177 5.14 6.75 -10.87
N ASN A 178 5.02 7.65 -11.84
CA ASN A 178 3.93 7.59 -12.82
C ASN A 178 4.07 6.39 -13.78
N ALA A 179 5.29 5.99 -14.15
CA ALA A 179 5.51 4.82 -15.00
C ALA A 179 5.07 3.53 -14.29
N VAL A 180 5.41 3.38 -13.01
CA VAL A 180 4.92 2.27 -12.16
C VAL A 180 3.40 2.23 -12.13
N THR A 181 2.77 3.39 -11.95
CA THR A 181 1.30 3.52 -11.89
C THR A 181 0.64 3.16 -13.23
N GLN A 182 1.22 3.60 -14.35
CA GLN A 182 0.70 3.32 -15.69
C GLN A 182 0.84 1.84 -16.05
N ARG A 183 2.00 1.21 -15.78
CA ARG A 183 2.18 -0.24 -16.00
C ARG A 183 1.23 -1.07 -15.13
N PHE A 184 1.04 -0.70 -13.87
CA PHE A 184 0.09 -1.34 -12.97
C PHE A 184 -1.33 -1.34 -13.56
N ARG A 185 -1.84 -0.17 -13.96
CA ARG A 185 -3.17 -0.04 -14.59
C ARG A 185 -3.30 -0.85 -15.88
N LYS A 186 -2.24 -0.90 -16.70
CA LYS A 186 -2.22 -1.69 -17.93
C LYS A 186 -2.34 -3.19 -17.61
N LEU A 187 -1.61 -3.67 -16.60
CA LEU A 187 -1.64 -5.08 -16.21
C LEU A 187 -2.97 -5.49 -15.59
N ILE A 188 -3.59 -4.65 -14.75
CA ILE A 188 -4.94 -4.91 -14.21
C ILE A 188 -5.92 -5.23 -15.34
N ARG A 189 -5.97 -4.35 -16.36
CA ARG A 189 -6.89 -4.51 -17.49
C ARG A 189 -6.60 -5.80 -18.26
N LYS A 190 -5.32 -6.11 -18.48
CA LYS A 190 -4.91 -7.34 -19.17
C LYS A 190 -5.20 -8.62 -18.38
N ALA A 191 -5.12 -8.55 -17.05
CA ALA A 191 -5.46 -9.65 -16.16
C ALA A 191 -6.98 -9.84 -15.99
N GLY A 192 -7.81 -8.97 -16.58
CA GLY A 192 -9.27 -9.02 -16.42
C GLY A 192 -9.75 -8.68 -15.00
N LEU A 193 -8.89 -8.04 -14.20
CA LEU A 193 -9.17 -7.69 -12.81
C LEU A 193 -10.00 -6.39 -12.70
N PRO A 194 -10.83 -6.27 -11.66
CA PRO A 194 -11.57 -5.04 -11.42
C PRO A 194 -10.61 -3.89 -11.08
N PRO A 195 -10.90 -2.65 -11.52
CA PRO A 195 -9.95 -1.55 -11.44
C PRO A 195 -9.75 -1.09 -10.00
N ILE A 196 -8.48 -0.93 -9.61
CA ILE A 196 -8.07 -0.20 -8.42
C ILE A 196 -6.94 0.78 -8.79
N ARG A 197 -6.71 1.80 -7.95
CA ARG A 197 -5.53 2.66 -8.07
C ARG A 197 -4.34 1.94 -7.44
N LEU A 198 -3.12 2.28 -7.87
CA LEU A 198 -1.92 1.70 -7.25
C LEU A 198 -1.84 1.97 -5.74
N HIS A 199 -2.34 3.13 -5.29
CA HIS A 199 -2.40 3.42 -3.85
C HIS A 199 -3.38 2.51 -3.11
N ASP A 200 -4.39 1.95 -3.78
CA ASP A 200 -5.39 1.11 -3.13
C ASP A 200 -4.85 -0.29 -2.80
N LEU A 201 -3.68 -0.70 -3.33
CA LEU A 201 -2.95 -1.87 -2.82
C LEU A 201 -2.63 -1.73 -1.34
N ARG A 202 -2.39 -0.51 -0.87
CA ARG A 202 -2.16 -0.24 0.56
C ARG A 202 -3.42 -0.49 1.39
N HIS A 203 -4.59 -0.12 0.85
CA HIS A 203 -5.86 -0.41 1.50
C HIS A 203 -6.13 -1.92 1.50
N SER A 204 -5.79 -2.61 0.41
CA SER A 204 -5.87 -4.08 0.32
C SER A 204 -4.95 -4.76 1.34
N ALA A 205 -3.69 -4.34 1.45
CA ALA A 205 -2.75 -4.85 2.44
C ALA A 205 -3.27 -4.70 3.88
N ALA A 206 -3.87 -3.54 4.20
CA ALA A 206 -4.42 -3.27 5.51
C ALA A 206 -5.68 -4.10 5.79
N THR A 207 -6.60 -4.17 4.83
CA THR A 207 -7.81 -4.97 4.87
C THR A 207 -7.49 -6.44 5.11
N ILE A 208 -6.57 -7.01 4.33
CA ILE A 208 -6.14 -8.41 4.44
C ILE A 208 -5.44 -8.66 5.79
N ALA A 209 -4.59 -7.73 6.26
CA ALA A 209 -3.94 -7.88 7.56
C ALA A 209 -4.95 -7.88 8.73
N LEU A 210 -5.95 -7.00 8.67
CA LEU A 210 -7.02 -6.96 9.67
C LEU A 210 -7.90 -8.21 9.63
N ASP A 211 -8.21 -8.70 8.43
CA ASP A 211 -8.95 -9.95 8.24
C ASP A 211 -8.18 -11.17 8.78
N ALA A 212 -6.85 -11.18 8.62
CA ALA A 212 -5.96 -12.15 9.24
C ALA A 212 -5.80 -11.98 10.77
N GLY A 213 -6.55 -11.07 11.40
CA GLY A 213 -6.56 -10.85 12.85
C GLY A 213 -5.37 -10.06 13.40
N VAL A 214 -4.60 -9.39 12.54
CA VAL A 214 -3.49 -8.53 12.98
C VAL A 214 -4.05 -7.32 13.73
N ASP A 215 -3.46 -7.01 14.88
CA ASP A 215 -3.89 -5.87 15.69
C ASP A 215 -3.82 -4.55 14.90
N ILE A 216 -4.86 -3.73 15.02
CA ILE A 216 -5.00 -2.48 14.27
C ILE A 216 -3.85 -1.49 14.52
N LYS A 217 -3.24 -1.51 15.70
CA LYS A 217 -2.06 -0.69 16.02
C LYS A 217 -0.86 -1.16 15.20
N VAL A 218 -0.63 -2.47 15.11
CA VAL A 218 0.45 -3.06 14.31
C VAL A 218 0.25 -2.73 12.83
N VAL A 219 -0.97 -2.86 12.30
CA VAL A 219 -1.29 -2.45 10.92
C VAL A 219 -1.03 -0.94 10.73
N SER A 220 -1.46 -0.11 11.67
CA SER A 220 -1.26 1.34 11.62
C SER A 220 0.22 1.74 11.61
N GLU A 221 1.04 1.10 12.45
CA GLU A 221 2.49 1.29 12.53
C GLU A 221 3.19 0.84 11.24
N GLN A 222 2.87 -0.37 10.75
CA GLN A 222 3.39 -0.90 9.48
C GLN A 222 3.09 0.03 8.30
N LEU A 223 1.92 0.67 8.30
CA LEU A 223 1.53 1.61 7.27
C LEU A 223 2.20 3.00 7.47
N GLY A 224 2.65 3.35 8.67
CA GLY A 224 3.16 4.69 8.96
C GLY A 224 2.04 5.72 8.93
N HIS A 225 0.91 5.39 9.55
CA HIS A 225 -0.14 6.36 9.88
C HIS A 225 0.22 7.07 11.19
N THR A 226 0.08 8.40 11.21
CA THR A 226 0.31 9.22 12.41
C THR A 226 -0.76 9.01 13.48
N THR A 227 -1.92 8.46 13.12
CA THR A 227 -3.04 8.19 14.04
C THR A 227 -3.77 6.90 13.66
N THR A 228 -4.15 6.11 14.67
CA THR A 228 -4.92 4.86 14.52
C THR A 228 -6.37 5.08 14.07
N THR A 229 -6.94 6.27 14.35
CA THR A 229 -8.25 6.70 13.85
C THR A 229 -8.33 6.64 12.32
N LEU A 230 -7.22 6.97 11.64
CA LEU A 230 -7.13 6.90 10.18
C LEU A 230 -7.28 5.46 9.66
N THR A 231 -6.84 4.48 10.45
CA THR A 231 -6.97 3.05 10.14
C THR A 231 -8.36 2.54 10.52
N ARG A 232 -8.93 2.92 11.67
CA ARG A 232 -10.25 2.42 12.12
C ARG A 232 -11.39 2.88 11.22
N ASP A 233 -11.48 4.18 10.92
CA ASP A 233 -12.58 4.73 10.12
C ASP A 233 -12.52 4.22 8.67
N THR A 234 -11.33 3.90 8.18
CA THR A 234 -11.10 3.42 6.81
C THR A 234 -11.37 1.93 6.65
N TYR A 235 -11.30 1.10 7.69
CA TYR A 235 -11.46 -0.36 7.55
C TYR A 235 -12.68 -0.92 8.28
N GLN A 236 -13.54 -0.06 8.82
CA GLN A 236 -14.86 -0.40 9.36
C GLN A 236 -15.83 -1.00 8.31
N SER A 237 -15.50 -1.06 7.02
CA SER A 237 -16.30 -1.71 5.97
C SER A 237 -15.87 -3.15 5.66
N VAL A 238 -14.71 -3.62 6.15
CA VAL A 238 -14.18 -4.99 6.01
C VAL A 238 -14.92 -5.99 6.94
N THR A 239 -16.11 -5.60 7.35
CA THR A 239 -16.64 -5.90 8.67
C THR A 239 -17.60 -7.06 8.68
N LYS A 240 -18.17 -7.52 7.55
CA LYS A 240 -19.23 -8.55 7.62
C LYS A 240 -18.72 -9.93 8.02
N GLU A 241 -17.56 -10.33 7.53
CA GLU A 241 -16.96 -11.64 7.87
C GLU A 241 -16.23 -11.56 9.21
N LEU A 242 -15.46 -10.48 9.43
CA LEU A 242 -14.85 -10.19 10.73
C LEU A 242 -15.88 -10.07 11.86
N HIS A 243 -17.05 -9.44 11.63
CA HIS A 243 -18.13 -9.37 12.62
C HIS A 243 -18.81 -10.71 12.83
N ARG A 244 -18.95 -11.55 11.79
CA ARG A 244 -19.47 -12.93 11.97
C ARG A 244 -18.50 -13.76 12.80
N ASN A 245 -17.22 -13.77 12.44
CA ASN A 245 -16.18 -14.48 13.19
C ASN A 245 -16.08 -13.97 14.64
N ALA A 246 -16.18 -12.65 14.86
CA ALA A 246 -16.21 -12.07 16.20
C ALA A 246 -17.48 -12.44 16.97
N ALA A 247 -18.65 -12.45 16.31
CA ALA A 247 -19.91 -12.86 16.91
C ALA A 247 -19.87 -14.35 17.30
N ASP A 248 -19.34 -15.20 16.43
CA ASP A 248 -19.17 -16.64 16.68
C ASP A 248 -18.18 -16.90 17.82
N ALA A 249 -17.06 -16.18 17.85
CA ALA A 249 -16.09 -16.27 18.94
C ALA A 249 -16.67 -15.85 20.30
N VAL A 250 -17.50 -14.80 20.34
CA VAL A 250 -18.23 -14.39 21.55
C VAL A 250 -19.24 -15.45 21.96
N ALA A 251 -20.01 -15.99 21.01
CA ALA A 251 -20.99 -17.04 21.27
C ALA A 251 -20.34 -18.30 21.86
N GLU A 252 -19.21 -18.74 21.29
CA GLU A 252 -18.46 -19.90 21.80
C GLU A 252 -17.91 -19.65 23.22
N LYS A 253 -17.38 -18.46 23.50
CA LYS A 253 -16.91 -18.11 24.84
C LYS A 253 -18.03 -18.13 25.89
N ILE A 254 -19.23 -17.69 25.53
CA ILE A 254 -20.42 -17.77 26.39
C ILE A 254 -20.88 -19.22 26.59
N LYS A 255 -20.92 -20.03 25.52
CA LYS A 255 -21.28 -21.46 25.60
C LYS A 255 -20.32 -22.25 26.48
N GLN A 256 -19.01 -21.98 26.40
CA GLN A 256 -17.99 -22.60 27.24
C GLN A 256 -18.20 -22.28 28.73
N LYS A 257 -18.53 -21.03 29.07
CA LYS A 257 -18.87 -20.66 30.45
C LYS A 257 -20.18 -21.28 30.95
N ARG A 258 -21.19 -21.48 30.07
CA ARG A 258 -22.42 -22.21 30.40
C ARG A 258 -22.21 -23.72 30.60
N ARG A 259 -21.13 -24.28 30.06
CA ARG A 259 -20.76 -25.70 30.20
C ARG A 259 -19.77 -25.96 31.35
N GLY A 260 -19.25 -24.93 32.03
CA GLY A 260 -18.48 -25.07 33.26
C GLY A 260 -19.34 -25.70 34.39
N PRO A 261 -18.72 -26.37 35.38
CA PRO A 261 -19.41 -27.35 36.22
C PRO A 261 -20.64 -26.73 36.87
N ARG A 262 -21.82 -27.31 36.64
CA ARG A 262 -22.87 -27.25 37.65
C ARG A 262 -22.26 -27.89 38.88
N LEU A 263 -21.95 -27.09 39.90
CA LEU A 263 -21.65 -27.60 41.23
C LEU A 263 -22.77 -28.59 41.56
N ALA A 264 -22.44 -29.87 41.53
CA ALA A 264 -23.28 -30.90 42.11
C ALA A 264 -23.38 -30.57 43.60
N GLY A 265 -24.62 -30.52 44.08
CA GLY A 265 -24.95 -30.17 45.47
C GLY A 265 -24.48 -31.20 46.49
#